data_AF-A0A0A3J734-F1
#
_entry.id   AF-A0A0A3J734-F1
#
_cell.length_a   1.000
_cell.length_b   1.000
_cell.length_c   1.000
_cell.angle_alpha   90.00
_cell.angle_beta   90.00
_cell.angle_gamma   90.00
#
_symmetry.space_group_name_H-M   'P 1'
#
loop_
_entity.id
_entity.type
_entity.pdbx_description
1 polymer ?
#
loop_
_entity_poly.entity_id
_entity_poly.type
_entity_poly.pdbx_seq_one_letter_code
_entity_poly.pdbx_strand_id
1 'polypeptide(L)'
;MHDGITVDRSLLYIEQHHVDKFKTIAKSMKEYNDLITDGGLTKDDCWIIAFNIWLLLNADDEHDIMQSAEKTIYYHANFIILNATIKSNYFKLFKREGLSRELLYLASLKIANGINQWIYHVLESNNLLHIVEKNRKRCYFDVHLNNFQEVKNFSEEQAQFVKASIKELKTTDSFELMLKNCSEQIVMLYSSIVKEKNIIYKN
;
A
#
# COMPACT_ATOMS: atom_id res chain seq x y z
N MET A 1 -12.77 -10.44 0.10
CA MET A 1 -11.98 -9.23 0.44
C MET A 1 -10.52 -9.38 0.04
N HIS A 2 -9.85 -10.50 0.36
CA HIS A 2 -8.47 -10.75 -0.13
C HIS A 2 -8.43 -11.34 -1.55
N ASP A 3 -9.57 -11.68 -2.13
CA ASP A 3 -9.68 -12.32 -3.45
C ASP A 3 -9.18 -11.40 -4.58
N GLY A 4 -9.19 -10.09 -4.34
CA GLY A 4 -8.62 -9.08 -5.23
C GLY A 4 -7.10 -9.17 -5.40
N ILE A 5 -6.40 -9.83 -4.47
CA ILE A 5 -4.93 -9.96 -4.48
C ILE A 5 -4.53 -11.13 -5.37
N THR A 6 -3.87 -10.82 -6.48
CA THR A 6 -3.38 -11.76 -7.49
C THR A 6 -1.97 -11.35 -7.93
N VAL A 7 -1.28 -12.26 -8.63
CA VAL A 7 0.02 -11.96 -9.26
C VAL A 7 -0.11 -10.78 -10.22
N ASP A 8 -1.13 -10.79 -11.09
CA ASP A 8 -1.30 -9.78 -12.14
C ASP A 8 -1.58 -8.36 -11.63
N ARG A 9 -2.17 -8.24 -10.43
CA ARG A 9 -2.46 -6.96 -9.79
C ARG A 9 -1.32 -6.47 -8.89
N SER A 10 -0.28 -7.29 -8.68
CA SER A 10 0.96 -6.84 -8.06
C SER A 10 1.66 -5.82 -8.96
N LEU A 11 2.30 -4.83 -8.34
CA LEU A 11 3.21 -3.90 -9.03
C LEU A 11 4.61 -4.50 -9.18
N LEU A 12 4.91 -5.54 -8.41
CA LEU A 12 6.19 -6.21 -8.34
C LEU A 12 6.10 -7.55 -9.07
N TYR A 13 7.19 -7.97 -9.72
CA TYR A 13 7.33 -9.31 -10.26
C TYR A 13 7.36 -10.30 -9.10
N ILE A 14 6.38 -11.20 -9.07
CA ILE A 14 6.19 -12.16 -7.99
C ILE A 14 5.63 -13.48 -8.53
N GLU A 15 5.76 -14.51 -7.71
CA GLU A 15 5.10 -15.80 -7.91
C GLU A 15 3.86 -15.97 -7.02
N GLN A 16 2.99 -16.92 -7.39
CA GLN A 16 1.74 -17.25 -6.67
C GLN A 16 1.97 -17.56 -5.19
N HIS A 17 3.09 -18.19 -4.85
CA HIS A 17 3.41 -18.55 -3.47
C HIS A 17 3.51 -17.30 -2.55
N HIS A 18 3.85 -16.13 -3.08
CA HIS A 18 3.86 -14.86 -2.33
C HIS A 18 2.45 -14.43 -1.96
N VAL A 19 1.52 -14.53 -2.91
CA VAL A 19 0.09 -14.24 -2.71
C VAL A 19 -0.48 -15.18 -1.65
N ASP A 20 -0.14 -16.47 -1.72
CA ASP A 20 -0.63 -17.48 -0.78
C ASP A 20 -0.12 -17.24 0.65
N LYS A 21 1.16 -16.85 0.80
CA LYS A 21 1.75 -16.46 2.10
C LYS A 21 1.00 -15.26 2.68
N PHE A 22 0.77 -14.20 1.90
CA PHE A 22 0.03 -13.02 2.36
C PHE A 22 -1.41 -13.37 2.75
N LYS A 23 -2.12 -14.14 1.91
CA LYS A 23 -3.50 -14.56 2.21
C LYS A 23 -3.58 -15.44 3.46
N THR A 24 -2.56 -16.25 3.73
CA THR A 24 -2.49 -17.08 4.93
C THR A 24 -2.39 -16.22 6.19
N ILE A 25 -1.48 -15.24 6.22
CA ILE A 25 -1.36 -14.35 7.38
C ILE A 25 -2.60 -13.45 7.54
N ALA A 26 -3.17 -12.98 6.44
CA ALA A 26 -4.38 -12.17 6.47
C ALA A 26 -5.60 -12.95 7.00
N LYS A 27 -5.67 -14.26 6.75
CA LYS A 27 -6.69 -15.15 7.35
C LYS A 27 -6.48 -15.34 8.85
N SER A 28 -5.23 -15.49 9.30
CA SER A 28 -4.93 -15.65 10.74
C SER A 28 -5.09 -14.37 11.54
N MET A 29 -5.10 -13.20 10.89
CA MET A 29 -5.15 -11.87 11.49
C MET A 29 -6.37 -11.07 11.00
N LYS A 30 -7.49 -11.76 10.74
CA LYS A 30 -8.69 -11.19 10.12
C LYS A 30 -9.34 -10.06 10.93
N GLU A 31 -9.10 -10.03 12.24
CA GLU A 31 -9.61 -8.99 13.15
C GLU A 31 -9.01 -7.61 12.87
N TYR A 32 -7.89 -7.52 12.14
CA TYR A 32 -7.26 -6.26 11.74
C TYR A 32 -7.65 -5.81 10.32
N ASN A 33 -8.57 -6.52 9.66
CA ASN A 33 -9.01 -6.22 8.31
C ASN A 33 -9.64 -4.83 8.14
N ASP A 34 -10.20 -4.27 9.21
CA ASP A 34 -10.83 -2.95 9.21
C ASP A 34 -9.82 -1.80 9.33
N LEU A 35 -8.53 -2.11 9.47
CA LEU A 35 -7.47 -1.10 9.34
C LEU A 35 -7.37 -0.53 7.91
N ILE A 36 -7.87 -1.27 6.91
CA ILE A 36 -7.94 -0.83 5.52
C ILE A 36 -9.30 -0.16 5.29
N THR A 37 -9.27 1.09 4.81
CA THR A 37 -10.45 1.91 4.55
C THR A 37 -10.41 2.53 3.16
N ASP A 38 -11.57 2.99 2.68
CA ASP A 38 -11.65 3.79 1.44
C ASP A 38 -10.92 5.13 1.61
N GLY A 39 -10.36 5.64 0.51
CA GLY A 39 -9.61 6.89 0.48
C GLY A 39 -9.53 7.40 -0.96
N GLY A 40 -8.30 7.59 -1.45
CA GLY A 40 -8.06 7.97 -2.84
C GLY A 40 -8.41 6.84 -3.82
N LEU A 41 -8.35 5.60 -3.34
CA LEU A 41 -8.76 4.36 -3.97
C LEU A 41 -9.75 3.60 -3.08
N THR A 42 -10.35 2.56 -3.64
CA THR A 42 -11.27 1.66 -2.93
C THR A 42 -10.56 0.82 -1.88
N LYS A 43 -11.31 0.27 -0.91
CA LYS A 43 -10.83 -0.70 0.07
C LYS A 43 -10.12 -1.88 -0.60
N ASP A 44 -10.69 -2.40 -1.70
CA ASP A 44 -10.14 -3.55 -2.44
C ASP A 44 -8.81 -3.21 -3.12
N ASP A 45 -8.69 -2.03 -3.73
CA ASP A 45 -7.42 -1.56 -4.31
C ASP A 45 -6.38 -1.29 -3.21
N CYS A 46 -6.82 -0.82 -2.04
CA CYS A 46 -5.94 -0.61 -0.89
C CYS A 46 -5.35 -1.92 -0.35
N TRP A 47 -6.06 -3.05 -0.48
CA TRP A 47 -5.50 -4.38 -0.18
C TRP A 47 -4.36 -4.77 -1.10
N ILE A 48 -4.42 -4.36 -2.37
CA ILE A 48 -3.33 -4.56 -3.32
C ILE A 48 -2.12 -3.70 -2.94
N ILE A 49 -2.34 -2.45 -2.48
CA ILE A 49 -1.26 -1.64 -1.90
C ILE A 49 -0.65 -2.34 -0.67
N ALA A 50 -1.48 -2.83 0.25
CA ALA A 50 -1.01 -3.52 1.45
C ALA A 50 -0.18 -4.77 1.14
N PHE A 51 -0.56 -5.51 0.11
CA PHE A 51 0.22 -6.64 -0.37
C PHE A 51 1.59 -6.21 -0.93
N ASN A 52 1.63 -5.19 -1.80
CA ASN A 52 2.89 -4.67 -2.35
C ASN A 52 3.81 -4.12 -1.24
N ILE A 53 3.26 -3.44 -0.23
CA ILE A 53 4.03 -2.97 0.93
C ILE A 53 4.55 -4.15 1.76
N TRP A 54 3.73 -5.18 1.99
CA TRP A 54 4.15 -6.36 2.73
C TRP A 54 5.31 -7.09 2.04
N LEU A 55 5.27 -7.19 0.71
CA LEU A 55 6.38 -7.74 -0.07
C LEU A 55 7.67 -6.95 0.14
N LEU A 56 7.61 -5.62 0.07
CA LEU A 56 8.78 -4.75 0.28
C LEU A 56 9.34 -4.81 1.71
N LEU A 57 8.48 -5.09 2.70
CA LEU A 57 8.87 -5.29 4.10
C LEU A 57 9.47 -6.67 4.36
N ASN A 58 8.99 -7.71 3.68
CA ASN A 58 9.45 -9.10 3.84
C ASN A 58 10.56 -9.49 2.85
N ALA A 59 10.97 -8.59 1.97
CA ALA A 59 12.10 -8.77 1.07
C ALA A 59 13.41 -8.69 1.89
N ASP A 60 13.74 -9.80 2.56
CA ASP A 60 15.10 -10.09 3.04
C ASP A 60 16.03 -10.34 1.83
N ASP A 61 15.49 -10.83 0.72
CA ASP A 61 16.16 -11.01 -0.55
C ASP A 61 15.78 -9.89 -1.54
N GLU A 62 16.67 -8.92 -1.72
CA GLU A 62 16.62 -7.97 -2.84
C GLU A 62 16.69 -8.66 -4.22
N HIS A 63 16.87 -9.99 -4.26
CA HIS A 63 17.12 -10.78 -5.46
C HIS A 63 15.84 -11.37 -6.10
N ASP A 64 14.70 -11.42 -5.39
CA ASP A 64 13.48 -12.09 -5.89
C ASP A 64 12.30 -11.15 -6.21
N ILE A 65 12.35 -9.89 -5.77
CA ILE A 65 11.24 -8.94 -5.94
C ILE A 65 11.72 -7.75 -6.79
N MET A 66 11.50 -7.86 -8.10
CA MET A 66 11.82 -6.80 -9.07
C MET A 66 10.60 -5.92 -9.35
N GLN A 67 10.81 -4.63 -9.60
CA GLN A 67 9.75 -3.76 -10.13
C GLN A 67 9.35 -4.24 -11.53
N SER A 68 8.05 -4.35 -11.81
CA SER A 68 7.59 -4.69 -13.15
C SER A 68 7.72 -3.47 -14.08
N ALA A 69 8.63 -3.57 -15.05
CA ALA A 69 8.83 -2.54 -16.06
C ALA A 69 7.55 -2.26 -16.87
N GLU A 70 6.78 -3.30 -17.18
CA GLU A 70 5.50 -3.18 -17.88
C GLU A 70 4.47 -2.41 -17.06
N LYS A 71 4.30 -2.76 -15.77
CA LYS A 71 3.32 -2.11 -14.89
C LYS A 71 3.68 -0.65 -14.64
N THR A 72 4.97 -0.29 -14.76
CA THR A 72 5.41 1.10 -14.64
C THR A 72 4.71 1.98 -15.68
N ILE A 73 4.46 1.47 -16.90
CA ILE A 73 3.81 2.22 -17.99
C ILE A 73 2.40 2.71 -17.59
N TYR A 74 1.67 1.93 -16.81
CA TYR A 74 0.29 2.24 -16.43
C TYR A 74 0.17 2.83 -15.03
N TYR A 75 1.05 2.45 -14.11
CA TYR A 75 0.93 2.75 -12.67
C TYR A 75 2.08 3.62 -12.15
N HIS A 76 2.62 4.52 -12.99
CA HIS A 76 3.72 5.43 -12.64
C HIS A 76 3.53 6.13 -11.28
N ALA A 77 2.31 6.56 -10.94
CA ALA A 77 2.06 7.21 -9.66
C ALA A 77 2.34 6.28 -8.47
N ASN A 78 1.92 5.01 -8.56
CA ASN A 78 2.21 4.02 -7.52
C ASN A 78 3.70 3.81 -7.37
N PHE A 79 4.47 3.72 -8.47
CA PHE A 79 5.93 3.55 -8.37
C PHE A 79 6.62 4.75 -7.73
N ILE A 80 6.17 5.98 -7.99
CA ILE A 80 6.69 7.18 -7.32
C ILE A 80 6.42 7.10 -5.81
N ILE A 81 5.20 6.73 -5.41
CA ILE A 81 4.82 6.58 -4.01
C ILE A 81 5.58 5.44 -3.33
N LEU A 82 5.71 4.27 -3.99
CA LEU A 82 6.50 3.15 -3.48
C LEU A 82 7.97 3.56 -3.30
N ASN A 83 8.56 4.24 -4.28
CA ASN A 83 9.94 4.73 -4.22
C ASN A 83 10.13 5.75 -3.09
N ALA A 84 9.16 6.62 -2.83
CA ALA A 84 9.19 7.53 -1.69
C ALA A 84 9.09 6.75 -0.37
N THR A 85 8.20 5.75 -0.30
CA THR A 85 7.98 4.91 0.87
C THR A 85 9.25 4.18 1.28
N ILE A 86 9.91 3.46 0.35
CA ILE A 86 11.12 2.69 0.66
C ILE A 86 12.32 3.56 1.04
N LYS A 87 12.32 4.84 0.64
CA LYS A 87 13.38 5.79 1.00
C LYS A 87 13.22 6.33 2.42
N SER A 88 11.99 6.39 2.93
CA SER A 88 11.67 6.89 4.27
C SER A 88 12.39 6.11 5.37
N ASN A 89 12.87 6.82 6.37
CA ASN A 89 13.51 6.21 7.53
C ASN A 89 12.48 5.43 8.37
N TYR A 90 11.23 5.91 8.43
CA TYR A 90 10.15 5.23 9.17
C TYR A 90 9.79 3.89 8.56
N PHE A 91 9.85 3.75 7.23
CA PHE A 91 9.68 2.47 6.55
C PHE A 91 10.84 1.52 6.86
N LYS A 92 12.08 2.01 6.76
CA LYS A 92 13.30 1.22 7.03
C LYS A 92 13.38 0.69 8.46
N LEU A 93 12.72 1.34 9.44
CA LEU A 93 12.61 0.79 10.80
C LEU A 93 11.99 -0.61 10.82
N PHE A 94 11.08 -0.90 9.88
CA PHE A 94 10.40 -2.18 9.77
C PHE A 94 11.14 -3.20 8.89
N LYS A 95 12.28 -2.84 8.30
CA LYS A 95 13.18 -3.76 7.60
C LYS A 95 14.30 -4.30 8.49
N ARG A 96 14.22 -4.08 9.81
CA ARG A 96 15.23 -4.57 10.77
C ARG A 96 15.05 -6.07 11.00
N GLU A 97 16.17 -6.78 11.14
CA GLU A 97 16.17 -8.22 11.44
C GLU A 97 15.39 -8.51 12.74
N GLY A 98 14.67 -9.63 12.74
CA GLY A 98 13.99 -10.17 13.92
C GLY A 98 12.58 -9.64 14.18
N LEU A 99 11.99 -8.84 13.28
CA LEU A 99 10.57 -8.48 13.38
C LEU A 99 9.66 -9.65 12.98
N SER A 100 8.57 -9.84 13.74
CA SER A 100 7.65 -10.95 13.49
C SER A 100 6.81 -10.71 12.23
N ARG A 101 6.37 -11.78 11.55
CA ARG A 101 5.55 -11.67 10.34
C ARG A 101 4.24 -10.93 10.60
N GLU A 102 3.66 -11.09 11.79
CA GLU A 102 2.45 -10.38 12.24
C GLU A 102 2.69 -8.88 12.32
N LEU A 103 3.85 -8.45 12.85
CA LEU A 103 4.21 -7.04 12.90
C LEU A 103 4.37 -6.48 11.48
N LEU A 104 5.04 -7.19 10.58
CA LEU A 104 5.21 -6.76 9.19
C LEU A 104 3.87 -6.70 8.44
N TYR A 105 2.95 -7.61 8.74
CA TYR A 105 1.58 -7.57 8.23
C TYR A 105 0.80 -6.35 8.73
N LEU A 106 0.79 -6.09 10.05
CA LEU A 106 0.14 -4.90 10.60
C LEU A 106 0.74 -3.61 10.05
N ALA A 107 2.06 -3.59 9.90
CA ALA A 107 2.76 -2.48 9.29
C ALA A 107 2.30 -2.24 7.85
N SER A 108 2.18 -3.31 7.04
CA SER A 108 1.72 -3.18 5.67
C SER A 108 0.30 -2.66 5.55
N LEU A 109 -0.62 -3.11 6.43
CA LEU A 109 -1.99 -2.59 6.45
C LEU A 109 -2.04 -1.11 6.79
N LYS A 110 -1.33 -0.70 7.86
CA LYS A 110 -1.33 0.69 8.32
C LYS A 110 -0.67 1.64 7.34
N ILE A 111 0.44 1.23 6.74
CA ILE A 111 1.14 2.02 5.71
C ILE A 111 0.28 2.14 4.46
N ALA A 112 -0.34 1.04 3.99
CA ALA A 112 -1.21 1.09 2.82
C ALA A 112 -2.43 1.99 3.04
N ASN A 113 -3.06 1.90 4.21
CA ASN A 113 -4.15 2.81 4.56
C ASN A 113 -3.68 4.28 4.61
N GLY A 114 -2.54 4.55 5.23
CA GLY A 114 -1.94 5.89 5.26
C GLY A 114 -1.65 6.44 3.86
N ILE A 115 -1.09 5.60 2.97
CA ILE A 115 -0.89 5.93 1.57
C ILE A 115 -2.23 6.23 0.89
N ASN A 116 -3.27 5.40 1.10
CA ASN A 116 -4.58 5.61 0.48
C ASN A 116 -5.24 6.93 0.92
N GLN A 117 -5.11 7.30 2.20
CA GLN A 117 -5.57 8.59 2.71
C GLN A 117 -4.73 9.75 2.19
N TRP A 118 -3.42 9.57 2.06
CA TRP A 118 -2.54 10.58 1.47
C TRP A 118 -2.85 10.83 -0.02
N ILE A 119 -3.14 9.77 -0.80
CA ILE A 119 -3.60 9.90 -2.18
C ILE A 119 -4.87 10.77 -2.24
N TYR A 120 -5.84 10.52 -1.36
CA TYR A 120 -7.05 11.34 -1.27
C TYR A 120 -6.72 12.81 -1.01
N HIS A 121 -5.89 13.07 0.01
CA HIS A 121 -5.47 14.42 0.38
C HIS A 121 -4.79 15.18 -0.76
N VAL A 122 -3.89 14.52 -1.50
CA VAL A 122 -3.21 15.11 -2.66
C VAL A 122 -4.20 15.42 -3.78
N LEU A 123 -5.13 14.50 -4.07
CA LEU A 123 -6.14 14.71 -5.11
C LEU A 123 -7.10 15.85 -4.71
N GLU A 124 -7.53 15.91 -3.45
CA GLU A 124 -8.38 16.97 -2.92
C GLU A 124 -7.71 18.35 -3.03
N SER A 125 -6.48 18.46 -2.49
CA SER A 125 -5.74 19.72 -2.45
C SER A 125 -5.36 20.27 -3.84
N ASN A 126 -5.47 19.44 -4.88
CA ASN A 126 -5.20 19.82 -6.27
C ASN A 126 -6.45 19.86 -7.16
N ASN A 127 -7.66 19.80 -6.58
CA ASN A 127 -8.95 19.80 -7.31
C ASN A 127 -9.11 18.62 -8.30
N LEU A 128 -8.55 17.46 -7.94
CA LEU A 128 -8.55 16.23 -8.75
C LEU A 128 -9.50 15.14 -8.19
N LEU A 129 -10.49 15.51 -7.36
CA LEU A 129 -11.41 14.56 -6.73
C LEU A 129 -12.24 13.73 -7.74
N HIS A 130 -12.43 14.22 -8.97
CA HIS A 130 -13.06 13.44 -10.04
C HIS A 130 -12.32 12.12 -10.32
N ILE A 131 -11.00 12.05 -10.07
CA ILE A 131 -10.20 10.82 -10.17
C ILE A 131 -10.63 9.82 -9.09
N VAL A 132 -10.87 10.29 -7.86
CA VAL A 132 -11.38 9.45 -6.74
C VAL A 132 -12.76 8.90 -7.09
N GLU A 133 -13.66 9.74 -7.58
CA GLU A 133 -15.02 9.33 -7.95
C GLU A 133 -15.04 8.26 -9.05
N LYS A 134 -14.14 8.36 -10.02
CA LYS A 134 -13.94 7.33 -11.04
C LYS A 134 -13.35 6.05 -10.45
N ASN A 135 -12.33 6.17 -9.60
CA ASN A 135 -11.71 5.03 -8.92
C ASN A 135 -12.70 4.25 -8.06
N ARG A 136 -13.71 4.89 -7.48
CA ARG A 136 -14.79 4.19 -6.74
C ARG A 136 -15.65 3.26 -7.61
N LYS A 137 -15.65 3.46 -8.93
CA LYS A 137 -16.49 2.73 -9.88
C LYS A 137 -15.70 1.71 -10.72
N ARG A 138 -14.37 1.65 -10.56
CA ARG A 138 -13.49 0.75 -11.33
C ARG A 138 -12.53 0.03 -10.41
N CYS A 139 -12.01 -1.12 -10.84
CA CYS A 139 -10.83 -1.71 -10.19
C CYS A 139 -9.59 -0.99 -10.72
N TYR A 140 -8.90 -0.23 -9.87
CA TYR A 140 -7.77 0.61 -10.27
C TYR A 140 -6.66 -0.22 -10.94
N PHE A 141 -6.36 -1.41 -10.40
CA PHE A 141 -5.27 -2.27 -10.88
C PHE A 141 -5.61 -3.10 -12.14
N ASP A 142 -6.81 -2.95 -12.69
CA ASP A 142 -7.24 -3.60 -13.93
C ASP A 142 -7.47 -2.60 -15.07
N VAL A 143 -7.31 -1.29 -14.86
CA VAL A 143 -7.69 -0.28 -15.86
C VAL A 143 -6.95 -0.44 -17.18
N HIS A 144 -5.68 -0.88 -17.15
CA HIS A 144 -4.89 -1.20 -18.34
C HIS A 144 -5.48 -2.29 -19.26
N LEU A 145 -6.42 -3.10 -18.75
CA LEU A 145 -7.08 -4.17 -19.51
C LEU A 145 -8.36 -3.69 -20.21
N ASN A 146 -8.77 -2.43 -19.99
CA ASN A 146 -9.97 -1.87 -20.61
C ASN A 146 -9.72 -1.45 -22.06
N ASN A 147 -10.75 -0.89 -22.69
CA ASN A 147 -10.64 -0.34 -24.03
C ASN A 147 -9.65 0.85 -24.09
N PHE A 148 -9.15 1.14 -25.29
CA PHE A 148 -8.15 2.18 -25.53
C PHE A 148 -8.52 3.55 -24.97
N GLN A 149 -9.80 3.96 -25.05
CA GLN A 149 -10.24 5.27 -24.57
C GLN A 149 -10.16 5.36 -23.03
N GLU A 150 -10.55 4.30 -22.33
CA GLU A 150 -10.42 4.20 -20.88
C GLU A 150 -8.95 4.22 -20.45
N VAL A 151 -8.08 3.46 -21.13
CA VAL A 151 -6.64 3.44 -20.85
C VAL A 151 -5.99 4.81 -21.10
N LYS A 152 -6.41 5.51 -22.16
CA LYS A 152 -5.95 6.87 -22.46
C LYS A 152 -6.37 7.85 -21.37
N ASN A 153 -7.66 7.87 -21.01
CA ASN A 153 -8.18 8.73 -19.94
C ASN A 153 -7.45 8.47 -18.62
N PHE A 154 -7.23 7.19 -18.30
CA PHE A 154 -6.48 6.80 -17.12
C PHE A 154 -5.04 7.30 -17.14
N SER A 155 -4.36 7.22 -18.29
CA SER A 155 -2.99 7.71 -18.44
C SER A 155 -2.89 9.22 -18.23
N GLU A 156 -3.88 9.99 -18.70
CA GLU A 156 -3.96 11.43 -18.47
C GLU A 156 -4.20 11.75 -16.97
N GLU A 157 -5.09 11.00 -16.31
CA GLU A 157 -5.33 11.09 -14.87
C GLU A 157 -4.08 10.74 -14.05
N GLN A 158 -3.35 9.68 -14.45
CA GLN A 158 -2.08 9.30 -13.85
C GLN A 158 -1.06 10.43 -13.98
N ALA A 159 -0.94 11.05 -15.15
CA ALA A 159 -0.01 12.18 -15.35
C ALA A 159 -0.35 13.38 -14.45
N GLN A 160 -1.64 13.72 -14.31
CA GLN A 160 -2.09 14.78 -13.41
C GLN A 160 -1.76 14.46 -11.95
N PHE A 161 -2.06 13.23 -11.52
CA PHE A 161 -1.79 12.78 -10.16
C PHE A 161 -0.29 12.69 -9.85
N VAL A 162 0.53 12.24 -10.81
CA VAL A 162 2.00 12.25 -10.70
C VAL A 162 2.52 13.67 -10.49
N LYS A 163 2.04 14.64 -11.30
CA LYS A 163 2.45 16.05 -11.17
C LYS A 163 2.11 16.60 -9.78
N ALA A 164 0.91 16.34 -9.28
CA ALA A 164 0.48 16.75 -7.95
C ALA A 164 1.32 16.07 -6.85
N SER A 165 1.53 14.76 -6.95
CA SER A 165 2.29 13.97 -5.98
C SER A 165 3.76 14.40 -5.90
N ILE A 166 4.43 14.62 -7.03
CA ILE A 166 5.82 15.09 -7.05
C ILE A 166 5.92 16.48 -6.43
N LYS A 167 4.97 17.37 -6.71
CA LYS A 167 4.94 18.70 -6.08
C LYS A 167 4.82 18.54 -4.56
N GLU A 168 3.82 17.81 -4.10
CA GLU A 168 3.57 17.57 -2.67
C GLU A 168 4.81 17.00 -1.97
N LEU A 169 5.39 15.91 -2.50
CA LEU A 169 6.60 15.26 -1.99
C LEU A 169 7.83 16.19 -1.92
N LYS A 170 7.87 17.27 -2.70
CA LYS A 170 8.99 18.22 -2.73
C LYS A 170 8.74 19.46 -1.89
N THR A 171 7.48 19.86 -1.71
CA THR A 171 7.14 21.15 -1.10
C THR A 171 6.60 21.04 0.31
N THR A 172 6.19 19.84 0.75
CA THR A 172 5.65 19.59 2.08
C THR A 172 6.25 18.33 2.69
N ASP A 173 6.15 18.21 4.02
CA ASP A 173 6.52 16.99 4.75
C ASP A 173 5.32 16.04 4.93
N SER A 174 4.20 16.24 4.21
CA SER A 174 2.94 15.55 4.49
C SER A 174 3.06 14.03 4.37
N PHE A 175 3.83 13.55 3.39
CA PHE A 175 4.07 12.12 3.17
C PHE A 175 4.95 11.50 4.27
N GLU A 176 6.04 12.18 4.64
CA GLU A 176 6.96 11.68 5.67
C GLU A 176 6.29 11.71 7.06
N LEU A 177 5.49 12.74 7.35
CA LEU A 177 4.67 12.81 8.56
C LEU A 177 3.61 11.70 8.60
N MET A 178 2.99 11.38 7.46
CA MET A 178 2.07 10.24 7.35
C MET A 178 2.78 8.93 7.72
N LEU A 179 3.98 8.67 7.17
CA LEU A 179 4.74 7.46 7.48
C LEU A 179 5.20 7.41 8.94
N LYS A 180 5.59 8.55 9.52
CA LYS A 180 5.89 8.69 10.95
C LYS A 180 4.69 8.27 11.80
N ASN A 181 3.52 8.83 11.51
CA ASN A 181 2.30 8.55 12.26
C ASN A 181 1.88 7.08 12.12
N CYS A 182 2.01 6.49 10.93
CA CYS A 182 1.82 5.06 10.73
C CYS A 182 2.76 4.25 11.62
N SER A 183 4.06 4.58 11.62
CA SER A 183 5.07 3.88 12.42
C SER A 183 4.75 3.91 13.92
N GLU A 184 4.42 5.07 14.47
CA GLU A 184 4.03 5.25 15.87
C GLU A 184 2.79 4.41 16.22
N GLN A 185 1.76 4.43 15.37
CA GLN A 185 0.55 3.64 15.58
C GLN A 185 0.81 2.13 15.53
N ILE A 186 1.69 1.67 14.65
CA ILE A 186 2.06 0.25 14.55
C ILE A 186 2.74 -0.20 15.85
N VAL A 187 3.69 0.60 16.37
CA VAL A 187 4.38 0.30 17.63
C VAL A 187 3.41 0.22 18.80
N MET A 188 2.46 1.16 18.88
CA MET A 188 1.42 1.16 19.92
C MET A 188 0.52 -0.09 19.82
N LEU A 189 0.03 -0.40 18.61
CA LEU A 189 -0.84 -1.56 18.36
C LEU A 189 -0.14 -2.88 18.67
N TYR A 190 1.11 -3.05 18.23
CA TYR A 190 1.84 -4.28 18.50
C TYR A 190 2.13 -4.46 19.98
N SER A 191 2.46 -3.36 20.68
CA SER A 191 2.68 -3.39 22.12
C SER A 191 1.43 -3.81 22.90
N SER A 192 0.22 -3.41 22.47
CA SER A 192 -1.02 -3.85 23.12
C SER A 192 -1.28 -5.34 22.88
N ILE A 193 -1.08 -5.82 21.65
CA ILE A 193 -1.25 -7.24 21.29
C ILE A 193 -0.32 -8.14 22.11
N VAL A 194 0.96 -7.78 22.25
CA VAL A 194 1.92 -8.55 23.03
C VAL A 194 1.55 -8.56 24.52
N LYS A 195 1.07 -7.45 25.07
CA LYS A 195 0.60 -7.38 26.46
C LYS A 195 -0.60 -8.28 26.69
N GLU A 196 -1.61 -8.26 25.80
CA GLU A 196 -2.80 -9.11 25.91
C GLU A 196 -2.45 -10.60 25.86
N LYS A 197 -1.58 -11.01 24.92
CA LYS A 197 -1.11 -12.41 24.86
C LYS A 197 -0.41 -12.82 26.15
N ASN A 198 0.46 -11.99 26.71
CA ASN A 198 1.17 -12.29 27.96
C ASN A 198 0.26 -12.36 29.20
N ILE A 199 -0.92 -11.73 29.17
CA ILE A 199 -1.92 -11.84 30.24
C ILE A 199 -2.70 -13.16 30.11
N ILE A 200 -3.05 -13.56 28.88
CA ILE A 200 -3.79 -14.81 28.62
C ILE A 200 -2.98 -16.05 28.99
N TYR A 201 -1.66 -16.06 28.76
CA TYR A 201 -0.80 -17.21 29.11
C TYR A 201 -0.35 -17.25 30.59
N LYS A 202 -0.76 -16.30 31.43
CA LYS A 202 -0.46 -16.26 32.87
C LYS A 202 -1.63 -16.67 33.77
N ASN A 203 -2.80 -16.92 33.19
CA ASN A 203 -4.01 -17.41 33.87
C ASN A 203 -4.36 -18.82 33.39
#